data_AF-A0A178MUH5-F1
#
_entry.id   AF-A0A178MUH5-F1
#
_cell.length_a   1.000
_cell.length_b   1.000
_cell.length_c   1.000
_cell.angle_alpha   90.00
_cell.angle_beta   90.00
_cell.angle_gamma   90.00
#
_symmetry.space_group_name_H-M   'P 1'
#
loop_
_entity.id
_entity.type
_entity.pdbx_description
1 polymer ?
#
loop_
_entity_poly.entity_id
_entity_poly.type
_entity_poly.pdbx_seq_one_letter_code
_entity_poly.pdbx_strand_id
1 'polypeptide(L)'
;MSLIEWDSSFSVGSERMDADHKKLLSLLNRLYDAWHGGEDIDELGWLFDELVAYADTHFAAEEMALKSRNYPRLEKQQADHIRLKASVLDFRNRYLSGDQPAHLTEEMTGFLKSWLLEHILGEDMLYKDCLKGE
;
A
#
# COMPACT_ATOMS: atom_id res chain seq x y z
N MET A 1 15.41 -9.66 3.87
CA MET A 1 16.08 -8.39 3.48
C MET A 1 14.96 -7.45 3.10
N SER A 2 14.93 -6.23 3.61
CA SER A 2 13.84 -5.30 3.33
C SER A 2 13.83 -4.87 1.85
N LEU A 3 12.67 -5.05 1.21
CA LEU A 3 12.42 -4.55 -0.13
C LEU A 3 12.41 -3.01 -0.17
N ILE A 4 11.95 -2.40 0.92
CA ILE A 4 11.81 -0.96 1.10
C ILE A 4 11.99 -0.58 2.58
N GLU A 5 12.71 0.50 2.84
CA GLU A 5 12.88 1.04 4.20
C GLU A 5 12.16 2.38 4.31
N TRP A 6 11.63 2.68 5.49
CA TRP A 6 11.04 4.00 5.74
C TRP A 6 12.12 5.08 5.67
N ASP A 7 11.87 6.11 4.87
CA ASP A 7 12.67 7.33 4.85
C ASP A 7 11.86 8.52 5.36
N SER A 8 12.50 9.45 6.06
CA SER A 8 11.83 10.65 6.59
C SER A 8 11.18 11.53 5.51
N SER A 9 11.64 11.44 4.25
CA SER A 9 11.03 12.10 3.10
C SER A 9 9.63 11.59 2.75
N PHE A 10 9.24 10.42 3.26
CA PHE A 10 7.90 9.84 3.06
C PHE A 10 6.85 10.45 3.99
N SER A 11 7.29 11.29 4.94
CA SER A 11 6.40 11.88 5.93
C SER A 11 5.48 12.94 5.31
N VAL A 12 4.19 12.72 5.45
CA VAL A 12 3.13 13.67 5.06
C VAL A 12 2.79 14.65 6.19
N GLY A 13 3.55 14.62 7.29
CA GLY A 13 3.39 15.54 8.41
C GLY A 13 2.18 15.27 9.31
N SER A 14 1.52 14.12 9.16
CA SER A 14 0.50 13.59 10.06
C SER A 14 1.03 12.31 10.69
N GLU A 15 1.18 12.28 12.01
CA GLU A 15 1.72 11.11 12.72
C GLU A 15 0.90 9.84 12.46
N ARG A 16 -0.43 10.00 12.32
CA ARG A 16 -1.34 8.90 12.01
C ARG A 16 -1.06 8.32 10.62
N MET A 17 -1.00 9.16 9.59
CA MET A 17 -0.75 8.71 8.22
C MET A 17 0.65 8.12 8.07
N ASP A 18 1.65 8.74 8.69
CA ASP A 18 3.02 8.23 8.68
C ASP A 18 3.13 6.86 9.37
N ALA A 19 2.36 6.62 10.43
CA ALA A 19 2.29 5.31 11.09
C ALA A 19 1.66 4.25 10.18
N ASP A 20 0.59 4.60 9.46
CA ASP A 20 -0.06 3.70 8.50
C ASP A 20 0.87 3.38 7.32
N HIS A 21 1.55 4.38 6.75
CA HIS A 21 2.53 4.17 5.68
C HIS A 21 3.65 3.22 6.12
N LYS A 22 4.21 3.41 7.33
CA LYS A 22 5.22 2.50 7.88
C LYS A 22 4.69 1.07 8.02
N LYS A 23 3.45 0.90 8.45
CA LYS A 23 2.82 -0.42 8.57
C LYS A 23 2.60 -1.05 7.20
N LEU A 24 2.15 -0.31 6.19
CA LEU A 24 2.04 -0.79 4.80
C LEU A 24 3.38 -1.24 4.23
N LEU A 25 4.45 -0.46 4.42
CA LEU A 25 5.81 -0.84 4.03
C LEU A 25 6.28 -2.12 4.74
N SER A 26 5.98 -2.24 6.03
CA SER A 26 6.30 -3.44 6.81
C SER A 26 5.56 -4.68 6.30
N LEU A 27 4.28 -4.56 5.94
CA LEU A 27 3.51 -5.65 5.34
C LEU A 27 4.08 -6.06 3.98
N LEU A 28 4.43 -5.08 3.14
CA LEU A 28 5.05 -5.34 1.85
C LEU A 28 6.41 -6.04 2.00
N ASN A 29 7.23 -5.63 2.97
CA ASN A 29 8.49 -6.32 3.29
C ASN A 29 8.26 -7.75 3.77
N ARG A 30 7.26 -8.00 4.63
CA ARG A 30 6.92 -9.36 5.08
C ARG A 30 6.47 -10.24 3.92
N LEU A 31 5.64 -9.71 3.02
CA LEU A 31 5.21 -10.42 1.82
C LEU A 31 6.41 -10.77 0.92
N TYR A 32 7.34 -9.82 0.73
CA TYR A 32 8.56 -10.05 -0.02
C TYR A 32 9.46 -11.13 0.62
N ASP A 33 9.67 -11.06 1.94
CA ASP A 33 10.50 -12.02 2.66
C ASP A 33 9.89 -13.43 2.69
N ALA A 34 8.58 -13.56 2.97
CA ALA A 34 7.86 -14.84 2.94
C ALA A 34 7.98 -15.52 1.57
N TRP A 35 7.90 -14.71 0.51
CA TRP A 35 8.09 -15.21 -0.84
C TRP A 35 9.48 -15.79 -1.08
N HIS A 36 10.53 -15.01 -0.75
CA HIS A 36 11.91 -15.42 -0.99
C HIS A 36 12.37 -16.53 -0.03
N GLY A 37 11.69 -16.67 1.11
CA GLY A 37 11.84 -17.78 2.05
C GLY A 37 11.26 -19.10 1.54
N GLY A 38 10.41 -19.06 0.51
CA GLY A 38 9.70 -20.24 0.01
C GLY A 38 8.60 -20.72 0.96
N GLU A 39 7.97 -19.78 1.68
CA GLU A 39 6.79 -20.07 2.50
C GLU A 39 5.64 -20.61 1.63
N ASP A 40 4.69 -21.30 2.26
CA ASP A 40 3.60 -21.94 1.54
C ASP A 40 2.54 -20.95 1.00
N ILE A 41 1.67 -21.48 0.14
CA ILE A 41 0.61 -20.71 -0.53
C ILE A 41 -0.41 -20.12 0.44
N ASP A 42 -0.63 -20.76 1.59
CA ASP A 42 -1.60 -20.33 2.57
C ASP A 42 -1.04 -19.11 3.34
N GLU A 43 0.21 -19.16 3.80
CA GLU A 43 0.88 -18.03 4.48
C GLU A 43 0.94 -16.80 3.57
N LEU A 44 1.30 -16.99 2.30
CA LEU A 44 1.31 -15.91 1.32
C LEU A 44 -0.10 -15.34 1.10
N GLY A 45 -1.11 -16.21 0.94
CA GLY A 45 -2.51 -15.80 0.85
C GLY A 45 -2.99 -14.98 2.05
N TRP A 46 -2.57 -15.35 3.27
CA TRP A 46 -2.86 -14.58 4.49
C TRP A 46 -2.19 -13.21 4.50
N LEU A 47 -0.93 -13.10 4.08
CA LEU A 47 -0.21 -11.83 3.99
C LEU A 47 -0.83 -10.89 2.94
N PHE A 48 -1.32 -11.44 1.83
CA PHE A 48 -2.11 -10.69 0.86
C PHE A 48 -3.37 -10.10 1.48
N ASP A 49 -4.13 -10.93 2.21
CA ASP A 49 -5.37 -10.49 2.85
C ASP A 49 -5.09 -9.43 3.93
N GLU A 50 -4.00 -9.56 4.69
CA GLU A 50 -3.57 -8.55 5.66
C GLU A 50 -3.21 -7.22 4.97
N LEU A 51 -2.46 -7.27 3.85
CA LEU A 51 -2.08 -6.07 3.10
C LEU A 51 -3.30 -5.34 2.52
N VAL A 52 -4.23 -6.07 1.89
CA VAL A 52 -5.45 -5.48 1.31
C VAL A 52 -6.33 -4.87 2.41
N ALA A 53 -6.55 -5.59 3.51
CA ALA A 53 -7.38 -5.10 4.61
C ALA A 53 -6.78 -3.85 5.26
N TYR A 54 -5.45 -3.81 5.42
CA TYR A 54 -4.79 -2.65 6.00
C TYR A 54 -4.80 -1.45 5.05
N ALA A 55 -4.56 -1.67 3.74
CA ALA A 55 -4.66 -0.61 2.73
C ALA A 55 -6.07 -0.01 2.69
N ASP A 56 -7.12 -0.83 2.72
CA ASP A 56 -8.51 -0.36 2.79
C ASP A 56 -8.77 0.50 4.04
N THR A 57 -8.24 0.09 5.19
CA THR A 57 -8.41 0.82 6.45
C THR A 57 -7.70 2.17 6.40
N HIS A 58 -6.47 2.18 5.88
CA HIS A 58 -5.67 3.39 5.70
C HIS A 58 -6.36 4.37 4.73
N PHE A 59 -6.73 3.90 3.53
CA PHE A 59 -7.42 4.72 2.53
C PHE A 59 -8.72 5.30 3.06
N ALA A 60 -9.53 4.52 3.78
CA ALA A 60 -10.75 5.03 4.41
C ALA A 60 -10.46 6.13 5.45
N ALA A 61 -9.42 5.96 6.26
CA ALA A 61 -9.02 6.95 7.26
C ALA A 61 -8.50 8.25 6.62
N GLU A 62 -7.72 8.12 5.55
CA GLU A 62 -7.17 9.23 4.77
C GLU A 62 -8.28 10.00 4.06
N GLU A 63 -9.13 9.30 3.29
CA GLU A 63 -10.26 9.89 2.57
C GLU A 63 -11.22 10.62 3.51
N MET A 64 -11.47 10.05 4.71
CA MET A 64 -12.29 10.70 5.72
C MET A 64 -11.66 12.01 6.22
N ALA A 65 -10.35 12.02 6.48
CA ALA A 65 -9.63 13.21 6.90
C ALA A 65 -9.65 14.29 5.81
N LEU A 66 -9.35 13.91 4.56
CA LEU A 66 -9.39 14.81 3.39
C LEU A 66 -10.79 15.37 3.14
N LYS A 67 -11.83 14.53 3.27
CA LYS A 67 -13.23 14.94 3.12
C LYS A 67 -13.63 15.97 4.18
N SER A 68 -13.27 15.76 5.45
CA SER A 68 -13.59 16.71 6.53
C SER A 68 -12.97 18.10 6.34
N ARG A 69 -11.92 18.19 5.52
CA ARG A 69 -11.18 19.42 5.24
C ARG A 69 -11.49 20.00 3.85
N ASN A 70 -12.47 19.42 3.14
CA ASN A 70 -12.84 19.80 1.78
C ASN A 70 -11.64 19.80 0.81
N TYR A 71 -10.78 18.79 0.90
CA TYR A 71 -9.61 18.69 0.04
C TYR A 71 -10.02 18.59 -1.45
N PRO A 72 -9.56 19.50 -2.32
CA PRO A 72 -10.08 19.63 -3.68
C PRO A 72 -9.74 18.47 -4.62
N ARG A 73 -8.76 17.62 -4.27
CA ARG A 73 -8.35 16.47 -5.09
C ARG A 73 -8.82 15.13 -4.52
N LEU A 74 -9.77 15.13 -3.58
CA LEU A 74 -10.28 13.89 -2.96
C LEU A 74 -10.73 12.85 -4.00
N GLU A 75 -11.47 13.26 -5.04
CA GLU A 75 -11.95 12.33 -6.06
C GLU A 75 -10.81 11.63 -6.82
N LYS A 76 -9.70 12.33 -7.06
CA LYS A 76 -8.50 11.76 -7.69
C LYS A 76 -7.82 10.75 -6.77
N GLN A 77 -7.67 11.09 -5.49
CA GLN A 77 -7.10 10.22 -4.45
C GLN A 77 -7.89 8.89 -4.37
N GLN A 78 -9.22 8.99 -4.25
CA GLN A 78 -10.13 7.84 -4.22
C GLN A 78 -10.01 6.96 -5.47
N ALA A 79 -9.89 7.58 -6.64
CA ALA A 79 -9.73 6.84 -7.89
C ALA A 79 -8.41 6.05 -7.94
N ASP A 80 -7.32 6.58 -7.38
CA ASP A 80 -6.04 5.87 -7.30
C ASP A 80 -6.12 4.70 -6.30
N HIS A 81 -6.76 4.89 -5.14
CA HIS A 81 -6.99 3.84 -4.15
C HIS A 81 -7.80 2.66 -4.73
N ILE A 82 -8.90 2.97 -5.43
CA ILE A 82 -9.73 1.97 -6.09
C ILE A 82 -8.92 1.16 -7.11
N ARG A 83 -8.06 1.83 -7.89
CA ARG A 83 -7.21 1.17 -8.89
C ARG A 83 -6.18 0.24 -8.23
N LEU A 84 -5.52 0.69 -7.16
CA LEU A 84 -4.59 -0.17 -6.43
C LEU A 84 -5.32 -1.43 -5.94
N LYS A 85 -6.44 -1.25 -5.25
CA LYS A 85 -7.20 -2.35 -4.68
C LYS A 85 -7.57 -3.38 -5.75
N ALA A 86 -8.03 -2.93 -6.92
CA ALA A 86 -8.33 -3.81 -8.03
C ALA A 86 -7.08 -4.59 -8.50
N SER A 87 -5.92 -3.94 -8.63
CA SER A 87 -4.67 -4.60 -9.00
C SER A 87 -4.23 -5.64 -7.96
N VAL A 88 -4.30 -5.33 -6.67
CA VAL A 88 -3.89 -6.28 -5.62
C VAL A 88 -4.82 -7.51 -5.57
N LEU A 89 -6.12 -7.31 -5.75
CA LEU A 89 -7.07 -8.42 -5.85
C LEU A 89 -6.84 -9.27 -7.10
N ASP A 90 -6.46 -8.66 -8.23
CA ASP A 90 -6.07 -9.40 -9.44
C ASP A 90 -4.82 -10.27 -9.20
N PHE A 91 -3.77 -9.70 -8.60
CA PHE A 91 -2.57 -10.44 -8.22
C PHE A 91 -2.88 -11.61 -7.30
N ARG A 92 -3.70 -11.39 -6.26
CA ARG A 92 -4.15 -12.45 -5.35
C ARG A 92 -4.86 -13.58 -6.10
N ASN A 93 -5.78 -13.25 -7.01
CA ASN A 93 -6.54 -14.25 -7.77
C ASN A 93 -5.64 -15.04 -8.72
N ARG A 94 -4.74 -14.36 -9.44
CA ARG A 94 -3.73 -15.00 -10.29
C ARG A 94 -2.86 -15.96 -9.48
N TYR A 95 -2.42 -15.53 -8.30
CA TYR A 95 -1.60 -16.35 -7.40
C TYR A 95 -2.34 -17.61 -6.94
N LEU A 96 -3.56 -17.48 -6.42
CA LEU A 96 -4.37 -18.61 -5.99
C LEU A 96 -4.78 -19.57 -7.12
N SER A 97 -4.79 -19.09 -8.36
CA SER A 97 -5.08 -19.92 -9.55
C SER A 97 -3.90 -20.80 -9.99
N GLY A 98 -2.73 -20.68 -9.35
CA GLY A 98 -1.54 -21.47 -9.66
C GLY A 98 -0.74 -20.95 -10.87
N ASP A 99 -0.90 -19.67 -11.21
CA ASP A 99 -0.07 -19.01 -12.21
C ASP A 99 1.40 -18.97 -11.73
N GLN A 100 2.37 -19.06 -12.65
CA GLN A 100 3.79 -19.32 -12.33
C GLN A 100 4.30 -18.44 -11.17
N PRO A 101 4.47 -19.00 -9.96
CA PRO A 101 4.61 -18.20 -8.74
C PRO A 101 5.72 -17.16 -8.86
N ALA A 102 6.90 -17.57 -9.32
CA ALA A 102 8.11 -16.74 -9.28
C ALA A 102 7.98 -15.44 -10.08
N HIS A 103 7.37 -15.47 -11.26
CA HIS A 103 7.24 -14.29 -12.12
C HIS A 103 6.16 -13.34 -11.60
N LEU A 104 5.05 -13.89 -11.10
CA LEU A 104 3.96 -13.10 -10.54
C LEU A 104 4.42 -12.25 -9.36
N THR A 105 5.39 -12.74 -8.60
CA THR A 105 5.86 -12.03 -7.39
C THR A 105 6.83 -10.93 -7.68
N GLU A 106 7.78 -11.11 -8.61
CA GLU A 106 8.63 -9.99 -9.02
C GLU A 106 7.78 -8.88 -9.67
N GLU A 107 6.82 -9.25 -10.52
CA GLU A 107 5.84 -8.34 -11.12
C GLU A 107 5.07 -7.58 -10.03
N MET A 108 4.49 -8.29 -9.07
CA MET A 108 3.66 -7.71 -8.03
C MET A 108 4.47 -6.89 -7.03
N THR A 109 5.56 -7.41 -6.48
CA THR A 109 6.36 -6.68 -5.47
C THR A 109 6.98 -5.43 -6.08
N GLY A 110 7.39 -5.50 -7.35
CA GLY A 110 7.80 -4.33 -8.13
C GLY A 110 6.66 -3.32 -8.30
N PHE A 111 5.48 -3.78 -8.71
CA PHE A 111 4.29 -2.93 -8.84
C PHE A 111 3.89 -2.25 -7.53
N LEU A 112 3.73 -3.02 -6.45
CA LEU A 112 3.32 -2.53 -5.13
C LEU A 112 4.33 -1.53 -4.55
N LYS A 113 5.62 -1.83 -4.68
CA LYS A 113 6.69 -0.92 -4.25
C LYS A 113 6.63 0.39 -5.01
N SER A 114 6.56 0.33 -6.34
CA SER A 114 6.50 1.53 -7.18
C SER A 114 5.25 2.34 -6.90
N TRP A 115 4.08 1.69 -6.85
CA TRP A 115 2.82 2.37 -6.56
C TRP A 115 2.86 3.06 -5.20
N LEU A 116 3.29 2.36 -4.14
CA LEU A 116 3.28 2.92 -2.80
C LEU A 116 4.26 4.11 -2.67
N LEU A 117 5.44 4.02 -3.28
CA LEU A 117 6.39 5.13 -3.29
C LEU A 117 5.88 6.32 -4.12
N GLU A 118 5.38 6.08 -5.32
CA GLU A 118 4.87 7.11 -6.21
C GLU A 118 3.63 7.80 -5.63
N HIS A 119 2.76 7.04 -4.97
CA HIS A 119 1.57 7.56 -4.32
C HIS A 119 1.95 8.41 -3.10
N ILE A 120 2.76 7.88 -2.19
CA ILE A 120 3.21 8.62 -1.00
C ILE A 120 3.97 9.89 -1.39
N LEU A 121 5.00 9.78 -2.22
CA LEU A 121 5.85 10.93 -2.58
C LEU A 121 5.17 11.89 -3.57
N GLY A 122 4.14 11.44 -4.27
CA GLY A 122 3.47 12.18 -5.33
C GLY A 122 2.12 12.73 -4.89
N GLU A 123 1.13 11.87 -4.67
CA GLU A 123 -0.25 12.27 -4.37
C GLU A 123 -0.39 12.68 -2.89
N ASP A 124 0.16 11.89 -1.96
CA ASP A 124 -0.06 12.10 -0.53
C ASP A 124 0.65 13.36 -0.01
N MET A 125 1.83 13.64 -0.57
CA MET A 125 2.57 14.87 -0.29
C MET A 125 1.77 16.14 -0.65
N LEU A 126 0.80 16.06 -1.56
CA LEU A 126 -0.03 17.21 -1.94
C LEU A 126 -1.09 17.57 -0.91
N TYR A 127 -1.45 16.66 -0.01
CA TYR A 127 -2.35 16.96 1.10
C TYR A 127 -1.62 17.26 2.41
N LYS A 128 -0.28 17.22 2.42
CA LYS A 128 0.53 17.48 3.62
C LYS A 128 0.11 18.75 4.38
N ASP A 129 -0.10 19.85 3.65
CA ASP A 129 -0.55 21.10 4.26
C ASP A 129 -2.01 21.05 4.74
N CYS A 130 -2.84 20.24 4.09
CA CYS A 130 -4.23 20.00 4.48
C CYS A 130 -4.28 19.30 5.84
N LEU A 131 -3.41 18.31 6.08
CA LEU A 131 -3.39 17.50 7.30
C LEU A 131 -2.49 18.06 8.42
N LYS A 132 -1.91 19.25 8.25
CA LYS A 132 -1.12 19.90 9.31
C LYS A 132 -1.92 20.02 10.61
N GLY A 133 -1.28 19.60 11.72
CA GLY A 133 -1.81 19.72 13.08
C GLY A 133 -2.84 18.65 13.47
N GLU A 134 -2.94 17.56 12.70
CA GLU A 134 -3.63 16.32 13.11
C GLU A 134 -2.78 15.49 14.08
#